data_AF-A0A7C6LN77-F1
#
_entry.id   AF-A0A7C6LN77-F1
#
_cell.length_a   1.000
_cell.length_b   1.000
_cell.length_c   1.000
_cell.angle_alpha   90.00
_cell.angle_beta   90.00
_cell.angle_gamma   90.00
#
_symmetry.space_group_name_H-M   'P 1'
#
loop_
_entity.id
_entity.type
_entity.pdbx_description
1 polymer ?
#
loop_
_entity_poly.entity_id
_entity_poly.type
_entity_poly.pdbx_seq_one_letter_code
_entity_poly.pdbx_strand_id
1 'polypeptide(L)'
;MLRFLSKLRNLSFLLKERNNYQNSSTKAQQLTADLNKNIKLFRQVLGESSDVIIRQFKLARGGTSAALIFLDGLVDKKRIDEHVLHPLMVQSHTPLSGTLKKLKDSFIFIDDISELKDFGEIVSAVLEGKVVLLVDGF
;
A
#
# COMPACT_ATOMS: atom_id res chain seq x y z
N MET A 1 20.23 -5.38 -4.55
CA MET A 1 19.60 -4.11 -4.98
C MET A 1 19.25 -4.09 -6.47
N LEU A 2 20.18 -3.97 -7.44
CA LEU A 2 19.80 -3.69 -8.84
C LEU A 2 19.18 -4.83 -9.68
N ARG A 3 19.26 -6.09 -9.24
CA ARG A 3 18.74 -7.25 -10.01
C ARG A 3 17.22 -7.40 -9.97
N PHE A 4 16.57 -6.88 -8.91
CA PHE A 4 15.12 -6.91 -8.77
C PHE A 4 14.47 -5.74 -9.52
N LEU A 5 15.06 -4.54 -9.43
CA LEU A 5 14.62 -3.35 -10.17
C LEU A 5 14.56 -3.56 -11.69
N SER A 6 15.50 -4.30 -12.28
CA SER A 6 15.47 -4.62 -13.72
C SER A 6 14.33 -5.61 -14.09
N LYS A 7 14.07 -6.61 -13.23
CA LYS A 7 12.95 -7.55 -13.39
C LYS A 7 11.59 -6.87 -13.14
N LEU A 8 11.55 -5.89 -12.23
CA LEU A 8 10.40 -5.08 -11.87
C LEU A 8 10.05 -4.02 -12.91
N ARG A 9 11.03 -3.37 -13.55
CA ARG A 9 10.74 -2.44 -14.65
C ARG A 9 10.02 -3.16 -15.79
N ASN A 10 10.38 -4.41 -16.03
CA ASN A 10 9.66 -5.26 -16.98
C ASN A 10 8.28 -5.67 -16.43
N LEU A 11 8.12 -5.88 -15.12
CA LEU A 11 6.82 -6.21 -14.52
C LEU A 11 5.85 -5.03 -14.52
N SER A 12 6.30 -3.81 -14.18
CA SER A 12 5.47 -2.60 -14.26
C SER A 12 5.09 -2.30 -15.71
N PHE A 13 6.03 -2.51 -16.65
CA PHE A 13 5.75 -2.48 -18.08
C PHE A 13 4.68 -3.52 -18.47
N LEU A 14 4.81 -4.77 -18.02
CA LEU A 14 3.83 -5.84 -18.28
C LEU A 14 2.46 -5.58 -17.64
N LEU A 15 2.40 -4.97 -16.46
CA LEU A 15 1.14 -4.59 -15.80
C LEU A 15 0.48 -3.41 -16.54
N LYS A 16 1.27 -2.44 -17.01
CA LYS A 16 0.79 -1.31 -17.81
C LYS A 16 0.33 -1.74 -19.20
N GLU A 17 1.02 -2.69 -19.83
CA GLU A 17 0.59 -3.30 -21.10
C GLU A 17 -0.62 -4.22 -20.91
N ARG A 18 -0.70 -4.99 -19.81
CA ARG A 18 -1.90 -5.77 -19.48
C ARG A 18 -3.12 -4.88 -19.31
N ASN A 19 -3.01 -3.74 -18.63
CA ASN A 19 -4.14 -2.81 -18.50
C ASN A 19 -4.59 -2.21 -19.84
N ASN A 20 -3.70 -2.10 -20.84
CA ASN A 20 -4.06 -1.67 -22.19
C ASN A 20 -4.60 -2.81 -23.10
N TYR A 21 -4.35 -4.08 -22.78
CA TYR A 21 -4.74 -5.24 -23.59
C TYR A 21 -5.84 -6.13 -23.00
N GLN A 22 -6.34 -5.86 -21.79
CA GLN A 22 -7.32 -6.72 -21.12
C GLN A 22 -8.72 -6.09 -21.10
N ASN A 23 -9.33 -6.03 -22.29
CA ASN A 23 -10.76 -5.89 -22.46
C ASN A 23 -11.36 -7.24 -22.91
N SER A 24 -10.99 -8.35 -22.26
CA SER A 24 -11.69 -9.66 -22.36
C SER A 24 -11.12 -10.66 -21.34
N SER A 25 -11.92 -11.00 -20.31
CA SER A 25 -11.83 -12.22 -19.50
C SER A 25 -10.66 -12.45 -18.52
N THR A 26 -10.11 -11.40 -17.92
CA THR A 26 -9.43 -11.54 -16.62
C THR A 26 -9.94 -10.44 -15.71
N LYS A 27 -10.61 -10.80 -14.62
CA LYS A 27 -11.08 -9.85 -13.61
C LYS A 27 -9.92 -8.93 -13.25
N ALA A 28 -10.09 -7.62 -13.47
CA ALA A 28 -9.29 -6.60 -12.81
C ALA A 28 -9.19 -7.02 -11.34
N GLN A 29 -7.98 -7.32 -10.88
CA GLN A 29 -7.80 -7.99 -9.60
C GLN A 29 -8.00 -6.94 -8.52
N GLN A 30 -9.25 -6.68 -8.16
CA GLN A 30 -9.60 -5.65 -7.19
C GLN A 30 -9.15 -6.07 -5.80
N LEU A 31 -8.73 -5.09 -4.99
CA LEU A 31 -8.55 -5.30 -3.56
C LEU A 31 -9.86 -5.77 -2.94
N THR A 32 -9.72 -6.59 -1.90
CA THR A 32 -10.86 -7.04 -1.10
C THR A 32 -10.89 -6.27 0.21
N ALA A 33 -12.03 -6.26 0.90
CA ALA A 33 -12.09 -5.69 2.25
C ALA A 33 -11.28 -6.47 3.31
N ASP A 34 -10.66 -7.60 2.94
CA ASP A 34 -9.85 -8.44 3.83
C ASP A 34 -8.36 -8.13 3.64
N LEU A 35 -7.77 -7.52 4.66
CA LEU A 35 -6.37 -7.12 4.64
C LEU A 35 -5.42 -8.29 4.39
N ASN A 36 -5.70 -9.47 4.97
CA ASN A 36 -4.82 -10.63 4.84
C ASN A 36 -4.82 -11.18 3.42
N LYS A 37 -5.97 -11.15 2.73
CA LYS A 37 -6.04 -11.52 1.31
C LYS A 37 -5.23 -10.56 0.45
N ASN A 38 -5.34 -9.26 0.73
CA ASN A 38 -4.59 -8.24 0.00
C ASN A 38 -3.08 -8.40 0.22
N ILE A 39 -2.62 -8.61 1.45
CA ILE A 39 -1.19 -8.85 1.76
C ILE A 39 -0.67 -10.10 1.04
N LYS A 40 -1.45 -11.20 1.03
CA LYS A 40 -1.07 -12.42 0.29
C LYS A 40 -0.92 -12.14 -1.20
N LEU A 41 -1.84 -11.36 -1.76
CA LEU A 41 -1.77 -10.96 -3.17
C LEU A 41 -0.51 -10.14 -3.47
N PHE A 42 -0.16 -9.17 -2.61
CA PHE A 42 1.10 -8.43 -2.72
C PHE A 42 2.32 -9.35 -2.70
N ARG A 43 2.38 -10.29 -1.77
CA ARG A 43 3.47 -11.28 -1.70
C ARG A 43 3.55 -12.18 -2.92
N GLN A 44 2.41 -12.56 -3.51
CA GLN A 44 2.38 -13.37 -4.72
C GLN A 44 2.91 -12.62 -5.94
N VAL A 45 2.59 -11.33 -6.06
CA VAL A 45 2.94 -10.52 -7.25
C VAL A 45 4.34 -9.94 -7.16
N LEU A 46 4.72 -9.40 -6.00
CA LEU A 46 6.04 -8.82 -5.78
C LEU A 46 7.09 -9.87 -5.37
N GLY A 47 6.64 -11.08 -5.04
CA GLY A 47 7.48 -12.15 -4.50
C GLY A 47 7.94 -11.87 -3.07
N GLU A 48 8.68 -12.81 -2.48
CA GLU A 48 9.42 -12.62 -1.22
C GLU A 48 10.69 -11.77 -1.45
N SER A 49 10.60 -10.78 -2.33
CA SER A 49 11.71 -9.88 -2.61
C SER A 49 12.04 -9.08 -1.36
N SER A 50 13.30 -9.12 -0.95
CA SER A 50 13.80 -8.46 0.27
C SER A 50 13.68 -6.93 0.23
N ASP A 51 13.37 -6.38 -0.94
CA ASP A 51 13.29 -4.95 -1.18
C ASP A 51 11.88 -4.39 -0.90
N VAL A 52 10.84 -5.22 -0.77
CA VAL A 52 9.48 -4.77 -0.40
C VAL A 52 9.24 -5.01 1.08
N ILE A 53 8.94 -3.94 1.82
CA ILE A 53 8.59 -4.01 3.24
C ILE A 53 7.07 -3.95 3.37
N ILE A 54 6.49 -4.98 4.00
CA ILE A 54 5.09 -5.01 4.43
C ILE A 54 5.06 -4.97 5.95
N ARG A 55 4.70 -3.83 6.53
CA ARG A 55 4.64 -3.64 7.98
C ARG A 55 3.18 -3.61 8.44
N GLN A 56 2.78 -4.64 9.17
CA GLN A 56 1.45 -4.73 9.77
C GLN A 56 1.44 -4.03 11.13
N PHE A 57 0.36 -3.32 11.42
CA PHE A 57 0.15 -2.62 12.69
C PHE A 57 -1.35 -2.51 12.98
N LYS A 58 -1.69 -2.04 14.18
CA LYS A 58 -3.06 -1.72 14.56
C LYS A 58 -3.21 -0.21 14.68
N LEU A 59 -4.30 0.31 14.15
CA LEU A 59 -4.70 1.69 14.34
C LEU A 59 -5.12 1.91 15.80
N ALA A 60 -4.77 3.07 16.38
CA ALA A 60 -4.79 3.29 17.84
C ALA A 60 -6.12 2.87 18.50
N ARG A 61 -7.21 3.60 18.22
CA ARG A 61 -8.54 3.36 18.83
C ARG A 61 -9.46 2.62 17.87
N GLY A 62 -9.70 1.35 18.18
CA GLY A 62 -10.55 0.42 17.42
C GLY A 62 -9.84 -0.88 17.08
N GLY A 63 -8.50 -0.90 17.13
CA GLY A 63 -7.71 -2.12 16.91
C GLY A 63 -7.77 -2.66 15.47
N THR A 64 -8.33 -1.88 14.54
CA THR A 64 -8.40 -2.21 13.12
C THR A 64 -7.00 -2.47 12.58
N SER A 65 -6.85 -3.63 11.94
CA SER A 65 -5.60 -4.03 11.33
C SER A 65 -5.31 -3.16 10.12
N ALA A 66 -4.05 -2.77 9.95
CA ALA A 66 -3.57 -2.03 8.81
C ALA A 66 -2.19 -2.53 8.39
N ALA A 67 -1.81 -2.27 7.15
CA ALA A 67 -0.49 -2.58 6.65
C ALA A 67 0.08 -1.43 5.81
N LEU A 68 1.34 -1.09 6.09
CA LEU A 68 2.13 -0.20 5.25
C LEU A 68 2.96 -1.02 4.26
N ILE A 69 2.96 -0.65 2.99
CA ILE A 69 3.73 -1.29 1.92
C ILE A 69 4.59 -0.25 1.23
N PHE A 70 5.90 -0.49 1.17
CA PHE A 70 6.86 0.41 0.53
C PHE A 70 8.15 -0.35 0.15
N LEU A 71 8.97 0.27 -0.71
CA LEU A 71 10.28 -0.27 -1.08
C LEU A 71 11.38 0.20 -0.11
N ASP A 72 12.18 -0.75 0.37
CA ASP A 72 13.39 -0.49 1.14
C ASP A 72 14.42 0.27 0.28
N GLY A 73 15.01 1.32 0.85
CA GLY A 73 15.99 2.18 0.18
C GLY A 73 15.39 3.27 -0.73
N LEU A 74 14.07 3.28 -0.99
CA LEU A 74 13.40 4.40 -1.68
C LEU A 74 12.68 5.36 -0.73
N VAL A 75 12.52 4.95 0.52
CA VAL A 75 11.78 5.71 1.54
C VAL A 75 12.63 5.86 2.80
N ASP A 76 12.61 7.05 3.40
CA ASP A 76 13.23 7.31 4.69
C ASP A 76 12.40 6.66 5.81
N LYS A 77 12.91 5.53 6.34
CA LYS A 77 12.25 4.76 7.40
C LYS A 77 11.97 5.58 8.65
N LYS A 78 12.85 6.51 9.03
CA LYS A 78 12.62 7.37 10.20
C LYS A 78 11.43 8.28 9.98
N ARG A 79 11.32 8.86 8.79
CA ARG A 79 10.17 9.72 8.45
C ARG A 79 8.87 8.93 8.44
N ILE A 80 8.88 7.69 7.96
CA ILE A 80 7.73 6.79 8.03
C ILE A 80 7.34 6.48 9.47
N ASP A 81 8.30 6.14 10.32
CA ASP A 81 8.03 5.87 11.71
C ASP A 81 7.43 7.09 12.43
N GLU A 82 8.02 8.26 12.26
CA GLU A 82 7.65 9.49 12.98
C GLU A 82 6.38 10.16 12.44
N HIS A 83 6.19 10.19 11.12
CA HIS A 83 5.14 10.99 10.47
C HIS A 83 3.98 10.15 9.91
N VAL A 84 4.12 8.83 9.82
CA VAL A 84 3.07 7.94 9.32
C VAL A 84 2.63 6.97 10.41
N LEU A 85 3.53 6.14 10.93
CA LEU A 85 3.16 5.08 11.86
C LEU A 85 2.81 5.61 13.25
N HIS A 86 3.62 6.50 13.82
CA HIS A 86 3.36 7.03 15.15
C HIS A 86 2.01 7.78 15.24
N PRO A 87 1.64 8.68 14.30
CA PRO A 87 0.33 9.32 14.32
C PRO A 87 -0.83 8.32 14.21
N LEU A 88 -0.71 7.31 13.34
CA LEU A 88 -1.74 6.29 13.14
C LEU A 88 -1.90 5.35 14.35
N MET A 89 -0.80 5.02 15.03
CA MET A 89 -0.78 4.10 16.17
C MET A 89 -1.08 4.77 17.52
N VAL A 90 -0.80 6.07 17.68
CA VAL A 90 -0.88 6.76 18.98
C VAL A 90 -1.86 7.92 18.97
N GLN A 91 -1.91 8.73 17.89
CA GLN A 91 -2.60 10.02 17.86
C GLN A 91 -3.97 10.00 17.16
N SER A 92 -4.49 8.84 16.75
CA SER A 92 -5.89 8.76 16.29
C SER A 92 -6.84 8.92 17.50
N HIS A 93 -7.04 10.17 17.91
CA HIS A 93 -7.86 10.56 19.06
C HIS A 93 -9.35 10.24 18.85
N THR A 94 -9.79 10.05 17.60
CA THR A 94 -11.13 9.60 17.25
C THR A 94 -11.13 8.13 16.86
N PRO A 95 -12.08 7.31 17.34
CA PRO A 95 -12.29 5.98 16.79
C PRO A 95 -12.49 6.11 15.28
N LEU A 96 -11.68 5.39 14.50
CA LEU A 96 -11.75 5.34 13.03
C LEU A 96 -13.00 4.55 12.55
N SER A 97 -14.07 4.61 13.33
CA SER A 97 -15.39 4.12 12.97
C SER A 97 -15.91 4.97 11.81
N GLY A 98 -15.74 4.43 10.60
CA GLY A 98 -16.66 4.67 9.50
C GLY A 98 -16.20 5.56 8.35
N THR A 99 -14.99 6.12 8.29
CA THR A 99 -14.60 6.86 7.06
C THR A 99 -13.09 7.02 6.85
N LEU A 100 -12.60 6.58 5.68
CA LEU A 100 -11.25 6.87 5.16
C LEU A 100 -10.91 8.38 5.20
N LYS A 101 -11.91 9.26 5.10
CA LYS A 101 -11.75 10.72 5.29
C LYS A 101 -11.08 11.10 6.61
N LYS A 102 -11.51 10.52 7.74
CA LYS A 102 -10.93 10.83 9.06
C LYS A 102 -9.48 10.33 9.18
N LEU A 103 -9.17 9.26 8.46
CA LEU A 103 -7.81 8.75 8.36
C LEU A 103 -6.93 9.71 7.55
N LYS A 104 -7.44 10.25 6.44
CA LYS A 104 -6.79 11.32 5.67
C LYS A 104 -6.52 12.56 6.52
N ASP A 105 -7.49 12.97 7.33
CA ASP A 105 -7.35 14.11 8.24
C ASP A 105 -6.28 13.87 9.33
N SER A 106 -5.89 12.61 9.59
CA SER A 106 -4.81 12.28 10.52
C SER A 106 -3.41 12.46 9.90
N PHE A 107 -3.33 12.60 8.57
CA PHE A 107 -2.11 12.84 7.81
C PHE A 107 -1.93 14.32 7.47
N ILE A 108 -2.12 15.20 8.44
CA ILE A 108 -2.06 16.67 8.28
C ILE A 108 -0.74 17.13 7.63
N PHE A 109 0.33 16.34 7.75
CA PHE A 109 1.67 16.63 7.24
C PHE A 109 1.99 15.99 5.88
N ILE A 110 1.05 15.29 5.24
CA ILE A 110 1.26 14.62 3.95
C ILE A 110 0.41 15.30 2.88
N ASP A 111 1.08 15.95 1.93
CA ASP A 111 0.43 16.81 0.93
C ASP A 111 -0.19 16.02 -0.25
N ASP A 112 0.28 14.80 -0.51
CA ASP A 112 -0.15 13.97 -1.66
C ASP A 112 -0.71 12.62 -1.19
N ILE A 113 -2.02 12.58 -0.90
CA ILE A 113 -2.75 11.36 -0.55
C ILE A 113 -3.78 11.06 -1.63
N SER A 114 -3.58 9.94 -2.34
CA SER A 114 -4.53 9.42 -3.33
C SER A 114 -5.15 8.11 -2.86
N GLU A 115 -6.43 7.92 -3.19
CA GLU A 115 -7.11 6.63 -3.02
C GLU A 115 -7.05 5.87 -4.33
N LEU A 116 -6.48 4.66 -4.29
CA LEU A 116 -6.36 3.78 -5.46
C LEU A 116 -7.20 2.52 -5.19
N LYS A 117 -7.93 2.07 -6.22
CA LYS A 117 -8.78 0.86 -6.14
C LYS A 117 -8.27 -0.29 -7.01
N ASP A 118 -7.51 0.03 -8.05
CA ASP A 118 -6.91 -0.95 -8.93
C ASP A 118 -5.59 -1.47 -8.35
N PHE A 119 -5.46 -2.77 -8.26
CA PHE A 119 -4.25 -3.38 -7.71
C PHE A 119 -3.01 -3.13 -8.57
N GLY A 120 -3.16 -3.04 -9.90
CA GLY A 120 -2.07 -2.73 -10.82
C GLY A 120 -1.52 -1.32 -10.61
N GLU A 121 -2.39 -0.34 -10.41
CA GLU A 121 -2.00 1.03 -10.03
C GLU A 121 -1.28 1.07 -8.69
N ILE A 122 -1.79 0.35 -7.68
CA ILE A 122 -1.18 0.32 -6.35
C ILE A 122 0.21 -0.31 -6.39
N VAL A 123 0.36 -1.43 -7.11
CA VAL A 123 1.67 -2.03 -7.34
C VAL A 123 2.60 -1.04 -8.02
N SER A 124 2.13 -0.35 -9.06
CA SER A 124 2.94 0.66 -9.77
C SER A 124 3.38 1.79 -8.83
N ALA A 125 2.48 2.27 -7.96
CA ALA A 125 2.80 3.29 -6.96
C ALA A 125 3.92 2.83 -6.00
N VAL A 126 3.86 1.60 -5.50
CA VAL A 126 4.95 1.03 -4.66
C VAL A 126 6.27 1.02 -5.42
N LEU A 127 6.25 0.64 -6.70
CA LEU A 127 7.44 0.58 -7.56
C LEU A 127 8.02 1.96 -7.90
N GLU A 128 7.19 2.99 -7.90
CA GLU A 128 7.59 4.40 -8.02
C GLU A 128 8.16 4.97 -6.71
N GLY A 129 8.21 4.17 -5.64
CA GLY A 129 8.70 4.58 -4.33
C GLY A 129 7.64 5.25 -3.45
N LYS A 130 6.36 5.18 -3.83
CA LYS A 130 5.26 5.65 -2.98
C LYS A 130 5.00 4.66 -1.85
N VAL A 131 4.41 5.19 -0.78
CA VAL A 131 4.02 4.42 0.41
C VAL A 131 2.53 4.13 0.31
N VAL A 132 2.18 2.87 0.40
CA VAL A 132 0.79 2.42 0.34
C VAL A 132 0.33 2.01 1.73
N LEU A 133 -0.84 2.52 2.14
CA LEU A 133 -1.51 2.10 3.36
C LEU A 133 -2.77 1.30 3.00
N LEU A 134 -2.85 0.07 3.49
CA LEU A 134 -4.04 -0.77 3.46
C LEU A 134 -4.68 -0.79 4.84
N VAL A 135 -6.00 -0.67 4.89
CA VAL A 135 -6.79 -0.73 6.14
C VAL A 135 -7.83 -1.83 6.00
N ASP A 136 -7.92 -2.70 6.99
CA ASP A 136 -8.89 -3.80 6.99
C ASP A 136 -10.32 -3.25 6.98
N GLY A 137 -11.18 -3.79 6.10
CA GLY A 137 -12.56 -3.36 5.89
C GLY A 137 -12.78 -2.30 4.81
N PHE A 138 -11.73 -1.79 4.15
CA PHE A 138 -11.79 -0.80 3.07
C PHE A 138 -11.08 -1.29 1.80
#